data_AF-A0A3M8ENB8-F1
#
_entry.id   AF-A0A3M8ENB8-F1
#
_cell.length_a   1.000
_cell.length_b   1.000
_cell.length_c   1.000
_cell.angle_alpha   90.00
_cell.angle_beta   90.00
_cell.angle_gamma   90.00
#
_symmetry.space_group_name_H-M   'P 1'
#
loop_
_entity.id
_entity.type
_entity.pdbx_description
1 polymer ?
#
loop_
_entity_poly.entity_id
_entity_poly.type
_entity_poly.pdbx_seq_one_letter_code
_entity_poly.pdbx_strand_id
1 'polypeptide(L)'
;MSVKRFNESKPAESVSDLVAYLHDEHCDEFVYRGQTRSWPVPLLPSAFRIYKQSGEVFRRDEQLQLSSMRNTGTQFHGLEPLNHFWEFADRYCPSVRLSHVELSTINKLIDDPHFSLAICGATNFDCFSQSISAELDKRFSANYSAWKTIIDFTHRDRIRQFICLNPFGFVLGMAIAQHYGFSSEAIDVTHDPLVAAFFATHEHPKYVGTKDTGIGQIIRFRLTARECAHVLWEDKDFYSAESFADLLTMLHRFEDDWYTHYDSFIDLIDHVFIALEAGIEGRKGHLFRIGTQPISKTRVARQKGALLFPDMLLKEAHMAGMNIQQLMAVEDIGSRSGTETFFFRHSADGWPFPNITREYLWPQDDVFVDMFEYTLSSSSPIVFHPSGMSLPKRRDLLDYGYER
;
A
#
# COMPACT_ATOMS: atom_id res chain seq x y z
N MET A 1 26.16 -24.25 6.37
CA MET A 1 24.91 -23.56 6.77
C MET A 1 25.22 -22.76 8.01
N SER A 2 25.17 -21.42 7.93
CA SER A 2 25.31 -20.56 9.10
C SER A 2 24.14 -20.83 10.04
N VAL A 3 24.41 -21.06 11.33
CA VAL A 3 23.36 -21.24 12.34
C VAL A 3 22.69 -19.88 12.55
N LYS A 4 21.42 -19.73 12.17
CA LYS A 4 20.65 -18.50 12.40
C LYS A 4 20.67 -18.15 13.89
N ARG A 5 21.31 -17.01 14.22
CA ARG A 5 21.59 -16.58 15.60
C ARG A 5 20.32 -16.29 16.41
N PHE A 6 19.31 -15.69 15.79
CA PHE A 6 18.05 -15.29 16.43
C PHE A 6 16.84 -15.89 15.71
N ASN A 7 16.46 -17.11 16.09
CA ASN A 7 15.30 -17.82 15.54
C ASN A 7 14.14 -17.82 16.55
N GLU A 8 12.96 -18.31 16.16
CA GLU A 8 11.76 -18.25 17.01
C GLU A 8 11.92 -18.94 18.38
N SER A 9 12.67 -20.05 18.43
CA SER A 9 12.93 -20.77 19.70
C SER A 9 14.01 -20.11 20.56
N LYS A 10 14.84 -19.24 19.97
CA LYS A 10 15.90 -18.49 20.64
C LYS A 10 15.94 -17.06 20.09
N PRO A 11 14.92 -16.23 20.40
CA PRO A 11 14.88 -14.84 19.94
C PRO A 11 15.99 -14.03 20.62
N ALA A 12 16.34 -12.89 20.02
CA ALA A 12 17.15 -11.88 20.69
C ALA A 12 16.45 -11.39 21.97
N GLU A 13 17.23 -11.05 23.00
CA GLU A 13 16.68 -10.57 24.28
C GLU A 13 15.97 -9.21 24.14
N SER A 14 16.38 -8.40 23.15
CA SER A 14 15.75 -7.13 22.83
C SER A 14 15.83 -6.81 21.33
N VAL A 15 15.05 -5.81 20.91
CA VAL A 15 15.17 -5.24 19.55
C VAL A 15 16.57 -4.62 19.33
N SER A 16 17.20 -4.08 20.38
CA SER A 16 18.54 -3.51 20.31
C SER A 16 19.59 -4.55 19.93
N ASP A 17 19.55 -5.72 20.57
CA ASP A 17 20.49 -6.81 20.31
C ASP A 17 20.35 -7.34 18.88
N LEU A 18 19.11 -7.44 18.39
CA LEU A 18 18.84 -7.85 17.03
C LEU A 18 19.33 -6.81 16.02
N VAL A 19 19.02 -5.54 16.23
CA VAL A 19 19.44 -4.45 15.32
C VAL A 19 20.95 -4.32 15.25
N ALA A 20 21.65 -4.41 16.39
CA ALA A 20 23.12 -4.36 16.40
C ALA A 20 23.72 -5.45 15.50
N TYR A 21 23.19 -6.67 15.60
CA TYR A 21 23.59 -7.77 14.73
C TYR A 21 23.25 -7.54 13.25
N LEU A 22 22.02 -7.08 12.94
CA LEU A 22 21.60 -6.85 11.56
C LEU A 22 22.36 -5.69 10.90
N HIS A 23 22.73 -4.68 11.69
CA HIS A 23 23.53 -3.55 11.25
C HIS A 23 24.98 -3.97 10.95
N ASP A 24 25.58 -4.81 11.80
CA ASP A 24 26.94 -5.35 11.57
C ASP A 24 27.03 -6.23 10.31
N GLU A 25 25.94 -6.95 9.98
CA GLU A 25 25.86 -7.77 8.76
C GLU A 25 25.28 -7.04 7.54
N HIS A 26 24.91 -5.76 7.67
CA HIS A 26 24.24 -5.05 6.58
C HIS A 26 25.15 -4.83 5.37
N CYS A 27 24.58 -4.95 4.17
CA CYS A 27 25.17 -4.53 2.91
C CYS A 27 24.07 -4.14 1.92
N ASP A 28 24.45 -3.55 0.79
CA ASP A 28 23.52 -3.02 -0.22
C ASP A 28 22.61 -4.10 -0.87
N GLU A 29 22.95 -5.39 -0.70
CA GLU A 29 22.11 -6.51 -1.17
C GLU A 29 20.95 -6.83 -0.21
N PHE A 30 20.86 -6.18 0.96
CA PHE A 30 19.85 -6.50 1.97
C PHE A 30 18.82 -5.39 2.14
N VAL A 31 17.56 -5.82 2.17
CA VAL A 31 16.41 -4.99 2.56
C VAL A 31 15.58 -5.70 3.62
N TYR A 32 14.87 -4.92 4.43
CA TYR A 32 14.27 -5.38 5.67
C TYR A 32 12.81 -4.99 5.78
N ARG A 33 12.04 -5.82 6.48
CA ARG A 33 10.66 -5.53 6.87
C ARG A 33 10.44 -5.89 8.33
N GLY A 34 9.94 -4.94 9.11
CA GLY A 34 9.54 -5.16 10.49
C GLY A 34 8.08 -5.59 10.63
N GLN A 35 7.81 -6.47 11.60
CA GLN A 35 6.46 -6.82 12.02
C GLN A 35 6.41 -6.99 13.54
N THR A 36 5.38 -6.42 14.17
CA THR A 36 5.18 -6.49 15.63
C THR A 36 4.93 -7.90 16.15
N ARG A 37 4.61 -8.85 15.27
CA ARG A 37 4.41 -10.25 15.59
C ARG A 37 4.72 -11.13 14.38
N SER A 38 4.89 -12.42 14.64
CA SER A 38 4.86 -13.43 13.58
C SER A 38 3.45 -13.56 13.02
N TRP A 39 3.32 -13.41 11.70
CA TRP A 39 2.07 -13.64 10.97
C TRP A 39 2.15 -14.98 10.23
N PRO A 40 1.03 -15.71 10.10
CA PRO A 40 1.00 -16.92 9.30
C PRO A 40 1.42 -16.66 7.85
N VAL A 41 2.19 -17.58 7.28
CA VAL A 41 2.46 -17.62 5.84
C VAL A 41 1.15 -17.83 5.06
N PRO A 42 1.01 -17.30 3.83
CA PRO A 42 2.04 -16.61 3.04
C PRO A 42 2.25 -15.13 3.36
N LEU A 43 3.46 -14.63 3.09
CA LEU A 43 3.78 -13.20 3.16
C LEU A 43 3.31 -12.50 1.87
N LEU A 44 2.07 -12.00 1.91
CA LEU A 44 1.43 -11.34 0.77
C LEU A 44 1.31 -9.81 0.94
N PRO A 45 1.47 -9.04 -0.16
CA PRO A 45 1.05 -7.64 -0.20
C PRO A 45 -0.43 -7.46 0.14
N SER A 46 -0.75 -6.27 0.64
CA SER A 46 -2.11 -5.95 1.12
C SER A 46 -3.19 -6.09 0.05
N ALA A 47 -2.91 -5.72 -1.21
CA ALA A 47 -3.89 -5.83 -2.31
C ALA A 47 -4.33 -7.27 -2.57
N PHE A 48 -3.47 -8.26 -2.34
CA PHE A 48 -3.81 -9.67 -2.56
C PHE A 48 -4.55 -10.31 -1.38
N ARG A 49 -4.63 -9.64 -0.22
CA ARG A 49 -5.34 -10.16 0.96
C ARG A 49 -6.86 -10.11 0.82
N ILE A 50 -7.35 -9.33 -0.15
CA ILE A 50 -8.78 -9.25 -0.46
C ILE A 50 -9.26 -10.52 -1.19
N TYR A 51 -8.36 -11.22 -1.88
CA TYR A 51 -8.70 -12.43 -2.61
C TYR A 51 -9.00 -13.57 -1.66
N LYS A 52 -9.88 -14.47 -2.11
CA LYS A 52 -10.08 -15.74 -1.43
C LYS A 52 -8.93 -16.67 -1.80
N GLN A 53 -8.29 -17.29 -0.81
CA GLN A 53 -7.26 -18.28 -1.07
C GLN A 53 -7.95 -19.59 -1.49
N SER A 54 -7.57 -20.16 -2.63
CA SER A 54 -8.13 -21.44 -3.09
C SER A 54 -7.65 -22.63 -2.25
N GLY A 55 -6.56 -22.44 -1.50
CA GLY A 55 -5.85 -23.51 -0.78
C GLY A 55 -4.82 -24.23 -1.64
N GLU A 56 -4.78 -23.96 -2.94
CA GLU A 56 -3.77 -24.51 -3.84
C GLU A 56 -2.42 -23.82 -3.62
N VAL A 57 -1.36 -24.62 -3.64
CA VAL A 57 0.02 -24.15 -3.53
C VAL A 57 0.79 -24.69 -4.73
N PHE A 58 1.31 -23.78 -5.54
CA PHE A 58 2.13 -24.08 -6.70
C PHE A 58 3.59 -23.92 -6.32
N ARG A 59 4.44 -24.84 -6.74
CA ARG A 59 5.90 -24.73 -6.58
C ARG A 59 6.51 -24.64 -7.96
N ARG A 60 7.56 -23.83 -8.07
CA ARG A 60 8.24 -23.62 -9.35
C ARG A 60 8.66 -24.95 -9.99
N ASP A 61 8.15 -25.19 -11.20
CA ASP A 61 8.57 -26.25 -12.12
C ASP A 61 8.70 -25.66 -13.55
N GLU A 62 9.13 -26.48 -14.52
CA GLU A 62 9.36 -26.04 -15.91
C GLU A 62 8.07 -25.56 -16.62
N GLN A 63 6.89 -26.07 -16.26
CA GLN A 63 5.62 -25.65 -16.87
C GLN A 63 5.14 -24.32 -16.30
N LEU A 64 5.27 -24.12 -14.99
CA LEU A 64 4.89 -22.87 -14.32
C LEU A 64 5.82 -21.70 -14.66
N GLN A 65 7.03 -21.99 -15.13
CA GLN A 65 7.99 -20.98 -15.60
C GLN A 65 7.47 -20.19 -16.82
N LEU A 66 6.62 -20.79 -17.65
CA LEU A 66 6.04 -20.10 -18.81
C LEU A 66 4.89 -19.14 -18.44
N SER A 67 4.24 -19.37 -17.30
CA SER A 67 3.10 -18.56 -16.81
C SER A 67 3.51 -17.54 -15.75
N SER A 68 4.75 -17.60 -15.28
CA SER A 68 5.33 -16.68 -14.31
C SER A 68 5.71 -15.37 -14.98
N MET A 69 5.26 -14.27 -14.38
CA MET A 69 5.46 -12.93 -14.95
C MET A 69 6.91 -12.46 -14.86
N ARG A 70 7.57 -12.68 -13.72
CA ARG A 70 8.94 -12.17 -13.46
C ARG A 70 10.00 -13.26 -13.40
N ASN A 71 9.59 -14.53 -13.35
CA ASN A 71 10.48 -15.68 -13.20
C ASN A 71 11.33 -15.67 -11.92
N THR A 72 10.81 -15.05 -10.86
CA THR A 72 11.50 -14.90 -9.57
C THR A 72 10.87 -15.77 -8.47
N GLY A 73 9.59 -16.09 -8.58
CA GLY A 73 8.87 -16.82 -7.54
C GLY A 73 9.28 -18.29 -7.42
N THR A 74 9.24 -18.81 -6.19
CA THR A 74 9.55 -20.21 -5.85
C THR A 74 8.31 -20.96 -5.37
N GLN A 75 7.44 -20.31 -4.60
CA GLN A 75 6.17 -20.82 -4.14
C GLN A 75 5.06 -19.78 -4.37
N PHE A 76 3.91 -20.24 -4.87
CA PHE A 76 2.76 -19.40 -5.17
C PHE A 76 1.51 -19.96 -4.50
N HIS A 77 0.62 -19.07 -4.08
CA HIS A 77 -0.66 -19.39 -3.45
C HIS A 77 -1.79 -19.02 -4.39
N GLY A 78 -2.66 -19.99 -4.66
CA GLY A 78 -3.81 -19.82 -5.54
C GLY A 78 -4.80 -18.79 -4.99
N LEU A 79 -5.22 -17.87 -5.85
CA LEU A 79 -6.15 -16.79 -5.53
C LEU A 79 -7.40 -16.90 -6.41
N GLU A 80 -8.55 -16.76 -5.77
CA GLU A 80 -9.84 -16.60 -6.43
C GLU A 80 -10.27 -15.13 -6.32
N PRO A 81 -10.56 -14.46 -7.45
CA PRO A 81 -11.11 -13.12 -7.41
C PRO A 81 -12.47 -13.13 -6.71
N LEU A 82 -12.72 -12.11 -5.89
CA LEU A 82 -14.07 -11.83 -5.40
C LEU A 82 -14.85 -11.21 -6.56
N ASN A 83 -15.81 -11.93 -7.11
CA ASN A 83 -16.49 -11.53 -8.34
C ASN A 83 -17.63 -10.54 -8.08
N HIS A 84 -18.04 -10.39 -6.82
CA HIS A 84 -19.15 -9.54 -6.44
C HIS A 84 -18.85 -8.74 -5.19
N PHE A 85 -19.36 -7.50 -5.16
CA PHE A 85 -19.35 -6.63 -3.98
C PHE A 85 -19.91 -7.34 -2.73
N TRP A 86 -20.86 -8.27 -2.91
CA TRP A 86 -21.40 -9.13 -1.86
C TRP A 86 -20.34 -9.98 -1.17
N GLU A 87 -19.48 -10.63 -1.94
CA GLU A 87 -18.42 -11.50 -1.38
C GLU A 87 -17.37 -10.66 -0.65
N PHE A 88 -17.12 -9.45 -1.14
CA PHE A 88 -16.30 -8.46 -0.43
C PHE A 88 -16.96 -8.05 0.89
N ALA A 89 -18.23 -7.64 0.88
CA ALA A 89 -18.96 -7.27 2.08
C ALA A 89 -19.03 -8.41 3.11
N ASP A 90 -19.32 -9.64 2.68
CA ASP A 90 -19.38 -10.82 3.55
C ASP A 90 -18.01 -11.13 4.16
N ARG A 91 -16.90 -10.92 3.43
CA ARG A 91 -15.55 -11.14 3.97
C ARG A 91 -15.17 -10.16 5.07
N TYR A 92 -15.48 -8.88 4.89
CA TYR A 92 -15.14 -7.84 5.86
C TYR A 92 -16.16 -7.72 6.98
N CYS A 93 -17.40 -8.17 6.74
CA CYS A 93 -18.52 -8.01 7.65
C CYS A 93 -19.39 -9.28 7.71
N PRO A 94 -18.83 -10.45 8.07
CA PRO A 94 -19.52 -11.75 7.97
C PRO A 94 -20.78 -11.87 8.84
N SER A 95 -20.92 -11.00 9.84
CA SER A 95 -22.09 -10.94 10.71
C SER A 95 -23.24 -10.09 10.14
N VAL A 96 -23.03 -9.38 9.03
CA VAL A 96 -23.99 -8.41 8.48
C VAL A 96 -24.48 -8.89 7.12
N ARG A 97 -25.63 -9.58 7.08
CA ARG A 97 -26.31 -9.83 5.80
C ARG A 97 -26.92 -8.51 5.29
N LEU A 98 -26.24 -7.90 4.32
CA LEU A 98 -26.73 -6.72 3.64
C LEU A 98 -27.93 -7.11 2.73
N SER A 99 -28.97 -6.31 2.77
CA SER A 99 -30.10 -6.36 1.84
C SER A 99 -29.77 -5.58 0.56
N HIS A 100 -30.51 -5.83 -0.52
CA HIS A 100 -30.36 -5.07 -1.78
C HIS A 100 -30.51 -3.56 -1.59
N VAL A 101 -31.38 -3.12 -0.67
CA VAL A 101 -31.61 -1.70 -0.38
C VAL A 101 -30.38 -1.08 0.32
N GLU A 102 -29.78 -1.80 1.26
CA GLU A 102 -28.55 -1.35 1.95
C GLU A 102 -27.39 -1.23 0.96
N LEU A 103 -27.24 -2.19 0.04
CA LEU A 103 -26.23 -2.07 -1.00
C LEU A 103 -26.44 -0.90 -1.95
N SER A 104 -27.66 -0.69 -2.42
CA SER A 104 -27.98 0.47 -3.25
C SER A 104 -27.61 1.77 -2.54
N THR A 105 -27.81 1.81 -1.23
CA THR A 105 -27.46 2.95 -0.37
C THR A 105 -25.94 3.10 -0.21
N ILE A 106 -25.22 2.00 0.04
CA ILE A 106 -23.75 2.02 0.12
C ILE A 106 -23.14 2.47 -1.21
N ASN A 107 -23.64 1.99 -2.35
CA ASN A 107 -23.17 2.43 -3.66
C ASN A 107 -23.40 3.94 -3.86
N LYS A 108 -24.56 4.47 -3.44
CA LYS A 108 -24.80 5.93 -3.46
C LYS A 108 -23.79 6.69 -2.58
N LEU A 109 -23.49 6.21 -1.38
CA LEU A 109 -22.47 6.82 -0.50
C LEU A 109 -21.07 6.77 -1.12
N ILE A 110 -20.77 5.73 -1.88
CA ILE A 110 -19.49 5.55 -2.55
C ILE A 110 -19.35 6.54 -3.72
N ASP A 111 -20.41 6.69 -4.53
CA ASP A 111 -20.38 7.42 -5.80
C ASP A 111 -20.72 8.91 -5.69
N ASP A 112 -21.58 9.27 -4.73
CA ASP A 112 -22.04 10.65 -4.58
C ASP A 112 -21.01 11.48 -3.79
N PRO A 113 -20.41 12.51 -4.42
CA PRO A 113 -19.41 13.34 -3.76
C PRO A 113 -19.97 14.12 -2.58
N HIS A 114 -21.25 14.50 -2.57
CA HIS A 114 -21.89 15.19 -1.46
C HIS A 114 -22.06 14.28 -0.25
N PHE A 115 -22.43 13.02 -0.47
CA PHE A 115 -22.55 12.05 0.61
C PHE A 115 -21.21 11.46 1.06
N SER A 116 -20.18 11.45 0.22
CA SER A 116 -18.85 10.99 0.64
C SER A 116 -18.30 11.80 1.83
N LEU A 117 -18.60 13.09 1.90
CA LEU A 117 -18.24 13.99 3.00
C LEU A 117 -19.09 13.77 4.27
N ALA A 118 -20.24 13.10 4.17
CA ALA A 118 -21.08 12.68 5.31
C ALA A 118 -20.37 11.70 6.24
N ILE A 119 -19.41 10.95 5.70
CA ILE A 119 -18.67 9.94 6.44
C ILE A 119 -17.54 10.58 7.28
N CYS A 120 -17.13 11.81 6.95
CA CYS A 120 -16.05 12.55 7.63
C CYS A 120 -16.51 13.38 8.84
N GLY A 121 -17.81 13.55 9.11
CA GLY A 121 -18.26 14.44 10.18
C GLY A 121 -19.77 14.49 10.40
N ALA A 122 -20.17 14.86 11.62
CA ALA A 122 -21.56 14.81 12.09
C ALA A 122 -22.54 15.66 11.26
N THR A 123 -22.13 16.84 10.79
CA THR A 123 -23.02 17.79 10.10
C THR A 123 -23.53 17.29 8.75
N ASN A 124 -22.73 16.49 8.03
CA ASN A 124 -23.11 15.94 6.74
C ASN A 124 -23.84 14.59 6.88
N PHE A 125 -23.67 13.92 8.04
CA PHE A 125 -24.38 12.70 8.37
C PHE A 125 -25.90 12.93 8.49
N ASP A 126 -26.31 14.06 9.08
CA ASP A 126 -27.72 14.44 9.21
C ASP A 126 -28.42 14.55 7.84
N CYS A 127 -27.74 15.10 6.84
CA CYS A 127 -28.26 15.19 5.47
C CYS A 127 -28.44 13.79 4.84
N PHE A 128 -27.51 12.87 5.10
CA PHE A 128 -27.64 11.49 4.65
C PHE A 128 -28.81 10.77 5.35
N SER A 129 -28.91 10.87 6.68
CA SER A 129 -30.01 10.27 7.44
C SER A 129 -31.39 10.77 7.00
N GLN A 130 -31.51 12.04 6.61
CA GLN A 130 -32.75 12.61 6.05
C GLN A 130 -33.09 12.08 4.64
N SER A 131 -32.09 11.56 3.90
CA SER A 131 -32.26 11.06 2.53
C SER A 131 -32.68 9.58 2.46
N ILE A 132 -32.71 8.89 3.60
CA ILE A 132 -33.02 7.46 3.72
C ILE A 132 -34.22 7.22 4.64
N SER A 133 -34.81 6.02 4.59
CA SER A 133 -35.91 5.68 5.50
C SER A 133 -35.42 5.52 6.94
N ALA A 134 -36.29 5.79 7.93
CA ALA A 134 -35.95 5.62 9.35
C ALA A 134 -35.53 4.17 9.70
N GLU A 135 -36.07 3.17 9.01
CA GLU A 135 -35.66 1.78 9.16
C GLU A 135 -34.23 1.56 8.68
N LEU A 136 -33.89 2.12 7.51
CA LEU A 136 -32.56 2.02 6.93
C LEU A 136 -31.53 2.79 7.76
N ASP A 137 -31.87 3.96 8.29
CA ASP A 137 -31.03 4.76 9.18
C ASP A 137 -30.70 4.02 10.49
N LYS A 138 -31.70 3.37 11.10
CA LYS A 138 -31.49 2.52 12.28
C LYS A 138 -30.54 1.36 11.98
N ARG A 139 -30.70 0.71 10.82
CA ARG A 139 -29.82 -0.40 10.40
C ARG A 139 -28.41 0.08 10.06
N PHE A 140 -28.29 1.22 9.40
CA PHE A 140 -27.03 1.88 9.10
C PHE A 140 -26.27 2.14 10.41
N SER A 141 -26.91 2.79 11.37
CA SER A 141 -26.34 3.10 12.68
C SER A 141 -25.89 1.85 13.43
N ALA A 142 -26.69 0.77 13.38
CA ALA A 142 -26.35 -0.50 14.01
C ALA A 142 -25.14 -1.20 13.37
N ASN A 143 -24.87 -0.95 12.09
CA ASN A 143 -23.81 -1.62 11.31
C ASN A 143 -22.75 -0.64 10.79
N TYR A 144 -22.65 0.55 11.36
CA TYR A 144 -21.85 1.64 10.81
C TYR A 144 -20.38 1.26 10.61
N SER A 145 -19.77 0.57 11.59
CA SER A 145 -18.37 0.14 11.52
C SER A 145 -18.08 -0.78 10.32
N ALA A 146 -19.00 -1.71 10.07
CA ALA A 146 -18.93 -2.63 8.94
C ALA A 146 -19.02 -1.87 7.60
N TRP A 147 -20.02 -0.98 7.47
CA TRP A 147 -20.24 -0.24 6.23
C TRP A 147 -19.12 0.75 5.97
N LYS A 148 -18.66 1.44 7.02
CA LYS A 148 -17.52 2.36 6.96
C LYS A 148 -16.28 1.64 6.45
N THR A 149 -16.03 0.40 6.86
CA THR A 149 -14.89 -0.40 6.37
C THR A 149 -14.95 -0.60 4.85
N ILE A 150 -16.13 -0.94 4.32
CA ILE A 150 -16.33 -1.16 2.89
C ILE A 150 -16.18 0.14 2.09
N ILE A 151 -16.78 1.23 2.59
CA ILE A 151 -16.70 2.53 1.93
C ILE A 151 -15.27 3.08 1.98
N ASP A 152 -14.61 3.02 3.13
CA ASP A 152 -13.22 3.46 3.30
C ASP A 152 -12.29 2.68 2.36
N PHE A 153 -12.48 1.36 2.20
CA PHE A 153 -11.71 0.56 1.26
C PHE A 153 -11.89 1.06 -0.17
N THR A 154 -13.14 1.26 -0.60
CA THR A 154 -13.46 1.69 -1.97
C THR A 154 -12.96 3.11 -2.24
N HIS A 155 -13.10 4.02 -1.27
CA HIS A 155 -12.60 5.39 -1.39
C HIS A 155 -11.08 5.45 -1.39
N ARG A 156 -10.40 4.65 -0.56
CA ARG A 156 -8.93 4.49 -0.59
C ARG A 156 -8.45 4.01 -1.96
N ASP A 157 -9.15 3.05 -2.54
CA ASP A 157 -8.82 2.52 -3.88
C ASP A 157 -8.93 3.60 -4.96
N ARG A 158 -10.02 4.38 -4.96
CA ARG A 158 -10.20 5.52 -5.88
C ARG A 158 -9.12 6.57 -5.70
N ILE A 159 -8.85 7.00 -4.46
CA ILE A 159 -7.82 7.99 -4.18
C ILE A 159 -6.46 7.52 -4.69
N ARG A 160 -6.10 6.26 -4.41
CA ARG A 160 -4.87 5.63 -4.92
C ARG A 160 -4.81 5.65 -6.44
N GLN A 161 -5.88 5.23 -7.12
CA GLN A 161 -5.92 5.22 -8.58
C GLN A 161 -5.74 6.62 -9.17
N PHE A 162 -6.50 7.60 -8.69
CA PHE A 162 -6.58 8.93 -9.31
C PHE A 162 -5.45 9.87 -8.92
N ILE A 163 -4.99 9.83 -7.67
CA ILE A 163 -3.93 10.72 -7.17
C ILE A 163 -2.54 10.10 -7.30
N CYS A 164 -2.43 8.77 -7.34
CA CYS A 164 -1.13 8.09 -7.39
C CYS A 164 -0.88 7.40 -8.72
N LEU A 165 -1.74 6.45 -9.14
CA LEU A 165 -1.44 5.60 -10.30
C LEU A 165 -1.61 6.33 -11.63
N ASN A 166 -2.64 7.17 -11.77
CA ASN A 166 -2.87 7.92 -13.01
C ASN A 166 -1.77 8.97 -13.28
N PRO A 167 -1.33 9.77 -12.29
CA PRO A 167 -0.29 10.76 -12.53
C PRO A 167 1.11 10.13 -12.71
N PHE A 168 1.46 9.20 -11.83
CA PHE A 168 2.84 8.70 -11.70
C PHE A 168 3.09 7.35 -12.38
N GLY A 169 2.05 6.72 -12.93
CA GLY A 169 2.12 5.35 -13.40
C GLY A 169 2.14 4.35 -12.25
N PHE A 170 2.22 3.06 -12.61
CA PHE A 170 1.96 1.99 -11.65
C PHE A 170 2.99 1.92 -10.52
N VAL A 171 4.29 1.87 -10.83
CA VAL A 171 5.34 1.56 -9.85
C VAL A 171 5.51 2.71 -8.86
N LEU A 172 5.69 3.93 -9.36
CA LEU A 172 5.84 5.12 -8.52
C LEU A 172 4.53 5.46 -7.80
N GLY A 173 3.39 5.32 -8.47
CA GLY A 173 2.09 5.51 -7.84
C GLY A 173 1.85 4.53 -6.68
N MET A 174 2.21 3.25 -6.84
CA MET A 174 2.15 2.28 -5.73
C MET A 174 3.08 2.64 -4.58
N ALA A 175 4.29 3.13 -4.89
CA ALA A 175 5.26 3.56 -3.90
C ALA A 175 4.75 4.71 -3.04
N ILE A 176 4.26 5.76 -3.69
CA ILE A 176 3.66 6.91 -3.00
C ILE A 176 2.46 6.43 -2.20
N ALA A 177 1.54 5.70 -2.82
CA ALA A 177 0.32 5.21 -2.17
C ALA A 177 0.59 4.41 -0.88
N GLN A 178 1.55 3.49 -0.91
CA GLN A 178 1.87 2.65 0.25
C GLN A 178 2.38 3.45 1.45
N HIS A 179 3.16 4.51 1.20
CA HIS A 179 3.66 5.42 2.25
C HIS A 179 2.57 6.32 2.85
N TYR A 180 1.33 6.27 2.33
CA TYR A 180 0.21 7.04 2.88
C TYR A 180 -0.99 6.15 3.23
N GLY A 181 -0.72 4.87 3.52
CA GLY A 181 -1.70 3.94 4.09
C GLY A 181 -2.69 3.36 3.08
N PHE A 182 -2.42 3.51 1.78
CA PHE A 182 -3.21 2.85 0.75
C PHE A 182 -2.71 1.42 0.50
N SER A 183 -3.62 0.55 0.05
CA SER A 183 -3.24 -0.82 -0.33
C SER A 183 -2.27 -0.79 -1.52
N SER A 184 -1.36 -1.75 -1.54
CA SER A 184 -0.46 -1.95 -2.67
C SER A 184 -0.28 -3.43 -2.98
N GLU A 185 0.10 -3.67 -4.24
CA GLU A 185 0.52 -4.96 -4.78
C GLU A 185 1.99 -5.26 -4.48
N ALA A 186 2.63 -4.45 -3.64
CA ALA A 186 4.03 -4.62 -3.23
C ALA A 186 4.16 -4.73 -1.71
N ILE A 187 5.26 -5.34 -1.28
CA ILE A 187 5.70 -5.30 0.11
C ILE A 187 6.61 -4.09 0.29
N ASP A 188 6.22 -3.22 1.22
CA ASP A 188 7.09 -2.17 1.74
C ASP A 188 8.28 -2.77 2.49
N VAL A 189 9.47 -2.35 2.08
CA VAL A 189 10.75 -2.71 2.71
C VAL A 189 11.62 -1.47 2.85
N THR A 190 12.69 -1.59 3.63
CA THR A 190 13.65 -0.51 3.86
C THR A 190 15.07 -1.04 3.76
N HIS A 191 15.99 -0.20 3.28
CA HIS A 191 17.43 -0.49 3.37
C HIS A 191 17.97 -0.35 4.80
N ASP A 192 17.21 0.25 5.73
CA ASP A 192 17.67 0.54 7.09
C ASP A 192 17.10 -0.44 8.13
N PRO A 193 17.94 -1.29 8.77
CA PRO A 193 17.46 -2.20 9.81
C PRO A 193 16.86 -1.47 11.03
N LEU A 194 17.25 -0.22 11.31
CA LEU A 194 16.63 0.58 12.39
C LEU A 194 15.19 0.96 12.05
N VAL A 195 14.92 1.30 10.79
CA VAL A 195 13.57 1.62 10.34
C VAL A 195 12.69 0.37 10.33
N ALA A 196 13.23 -0.78 9.92
CA ALA A 196 12.53 -2.05 10.06
C ALA A 196 12.21 -2.36 11.53
N ALA A 197 13.16 -2.14 12.44
CA ALA A 197 12.92 -2.29 13.87
C ALA A 197 11.83 -1.36 14.42
N PHE A 198 11.73 -0.13 13.90
CA PHE A 198 10.65 0.79 14.26
C PHE A 198 9.29 0.18 13.94
N PHE A 199 9.09 -0.30 12.71
CA PHE A 199 7.85 -0.98 12.32
C PHE A 199 7.63 -2.32 13.03
N ALA A 200 8.70 -2.98 13.49
CA ALA A 200 8.60 -4.18 14.29
C ALA A 200 8.21 -3.92 15.74
N THR A 201 8.22 -2.67 16.20
CA THR A 201 7.94 -2.30 17.60
C THR A 201 6.78 -1.31 17.75
N HIS A 202 6.28 -0.73 16.67
CA HIS A 202 5.22 0.26 16.69
C HIS A 202 3.97 -0.21 15.93
N GLU A 203 2.79 -0.04 16.53
CA GLU A 203 1.52 -0.51 15.98
C GLU A 203 0.82 0.58 15.14
N HIS A 204 0.53 0.27 13.88
CA HIS A 204 -0.38 1.04 13.03
C HIS A 204 -1.79 1.12 13.66
N PRO A 205 -2.55 2.23 13.49
CA PRO A 205 -2.26 3.40 12.65
C PRO A 205 -1.50 4.53 13.33
N LYS A 206 -1.37 4.50 14.65
CA LYS A 206 -0.77 5.62 15.40
C LYS A 206 0.74 5.51 15.58
N TYR A 207 1.30 4.36 15.20
CA TYR A 207 2.68 3.97 15.38
C TYR A 207 3.16 4.29 16.80
N VAL A 208 2.36 3.86 17.77
CA VAL A 208 2.73 3.86 19.19
C VAL A 208 3.41 2.55 19.53
N GLY A 209 4.32 2.57 20.51
CA GLY A 209 5.00 1.35 20.95
C GLY A 209 4.01 0.24 21.26
N THR A 210 4.31 -0.96 20.77
CA THR A 210 3.48 -2.14 20.96
C THR A 210 3.30 -2.42 22.45
N LYS A 211 2.06 -2.76 22.84
CA LYS A 211 1.76 -3.25 24.19
C LYS A 211 1.96 -4.76 24.31
N ASP A 212 2.23 -5.43 23.20
CA ASP A 212 2.49 -6.86 23.17
C ASP A 212 3.83 -7.17 23.87
N THR A 213 3.82 -8.10 24.81
CA THR A 213 5.03 -8.63 25.46
C THR A 213 5.57 -9.88 24.76
N GLY A 214 5.00 -10.24 23.61
CA GLY A 214 5.37 -11.38 22.79
C GLY A 214 6.66 -11.18 22.00
N ILE A 215 6.73 -11.85 20.85
CA ILE A 215 7.90 -11.86 19.97
C ILE A 215 7.59 -11.03 18.72
N GLY A 216 8.43 -10.04 18.45
CA GLY A 216 8.47 -9.33 17.17
C GLY A 216 9.40 -10.00 16.17
N GLN A 217 9.29 -9.63 14.89
CA GLN A 217 10.16 -10.15 13.85
C GLN A 217 10.64 -9.10 12.86
N ILE A 218 11.86 -9.30 12.36
CA ILE A 218 12.42 -8.57 11.21
C ILE A 218 12.75 -9.61 10.14
N ILE A 219 12.20 -9.41 8.94
CA ILE A 219 12.47 -10.23 7.77
C ILE A 219 13.51 -9.51 6.92
N ARG A 220 14.65 -10.16 6.66
CA ARG A 220 15.69 -9.73 5.72
C ARG A 220 15.49 -10.45 4.39
N PHE A 221 15.48 -9.70 3.31
CA PHE A 221 15.48 -10.23 1.95
C PHE A 221 16.83 -9.93 1.32
N ARG A 222 17.39 -10.92 0.61
CA ARG A 222 18.56 -10.73 -0.23
C ARG A 222 18.13 -10.43 -1.65
N LEU A 223 18.54 -9.28 -2.16
CA LEU A 223 18.36 -8.88 -3.54
C LEU A 223 19.27 -9.70 -4.45
N THR A 224 18.76 -10.05 -5.64
CA THR A 224 19.56 -10.67 -6.69
C THR A 224 20.46 -9.64 -7.36
N ALA A 225 21.54 -10.09 -8.02
CA ALA A 225 22.42 -9.19 -8.79
C ALA A 225 21.67 -8.39 -9.87
N ARG A 226 20.57 -8.94 -10.38
CA ARG A 226 19.68 -8.27 -11.34
C ARG A 226 18.89 -7.13 -10.68
N GLU A 227 18.32 -7.39 -9.50
CA GLU A 227 17.59 -6.37 -8.72
C GLU A 227 18.52 -5.26 -8.21
N CYS A 228 19.80 -5.56 -7.96
CA CYS A 228 20.82 -4.55 -7.64
C CYS A 228 21.25 -3.72 -8.86
N ALA A 229 21.00 -4.18 -10.09
CA ALA A 229 21.34 -3.43 -11.29
C ALA A 229 20.26 -2.36 -11.51
N HIS A 230 20.49 -1.13 -11.03
CA HIS A 230 19.56 0.00 -11.16
C HIS A 230 19.03 0.13 -12.61
N VAL A 231 17.76 -0.25 -12.84
CA VAL A 231 17.15 -0.15 -14.17
C VAL A 231 16.33 1.13 -14.32
N LEU A 232 16.40 1.74 -15.50
CA LEU A 232 15.50 2.82 -15.90
C LEU A 232 14.08 2.25 -16.04
N TRP A 233 13.13 2.88 -15.35
CA TRP A 233 11.75 2.41 -15.21
C TRP A 233 10.82 3.01 -16.26
N GLU A 234 11.33 3.97 -17.04
CA GLU A 234 10.57 4.76 -18.03
C GLU A 234 10.07 3.88 -19.19
N ASP A 235 10.77 2.78 -19.46
CA ASP A 235 10.44 1.82 -20.51
C ASP A 235 9.78 0.54 -19.98
N LYS A 236 9.50 0.44 -18.67
CA LYS A 236 8.96 -0.77 -18.05
C LYS A 236 7.54 -0.53 -17.52
N ASP A 237 6.62 -1.37 -17.97
CA ASP A 237 5.30 -1.51 -17.35
C ASP A 237 5.34 -2.48 -16.16
N PHE A 238 4.23 -2.63 -15.44
CA PHE A 238 4.15 -3.56 -14.31
C PHE A 238 4.52 -5.01 -14.68
N TYR A 239 4.22 -5.44 -15.91
CA TYR A 239 4.44 -6.81 -16.37
C TYR A 239 5.90 -7.09 -16.76
N SER A 240 6.67 -6.04 -17.09
CA SER A 240 8.10 -6.10 -17.46
C SER A 240 9.04 -5.56 -16.36
N ALA A 241 8.47 -4.93 -15.34
CA ALA A 241 9.11 -4.46 -14.12
C ALA A 241 9.87 -5.56 -13.37
N GLU A 242 11.01 -5.18 -12.78
CA GLU A 242 11.74 -6.04 -11.85
C GLU A 242 10.92 -6.29 -10.58
N SER A 243 11.27 -7.33 -9.82
CA SER A 243 10.62 -7.67 -8.55
C SER A 243 11.03 -6.76 -7.38
N PHE A 244 11.90 -5.78 -7.62
CA PHE A 244 12.41 -4.82 -6.64
C PHE A 244 12.43 -3.42 -7.24
N ALA A 245 12.00 -2.41 -6.47
CA ALA A 245 12.11 -1.00 -6.84
C ALA A 245 12.66 -0.16 -5.69
N ASP A 246 13.85 0.41 -5.89
CA ASP A 246 14.46 1.40 -4.99
C ASP A 246 13.78 2.76 -5.18
N LEU A 247 13.09 3.25 -4.16
CA LEU A 247 12.24 4.42 -4.32
C LEU A 247 13.02 5.72 -4.33
N LEU A 248 14.14 5.80 -3.62
CA LEU A 248 14.94 7.00 -3.60
C LEU A 248 15.55 7.24 -4.99
N THR A 249 16.09 6.19 -5.62
CA THR A 249 16.57 6.19 -7.01
C THR A 249 15.46 6.57 -7.99
N MET A 250 14.21 6.12 -7.76
CA MET A 250 13.08 6.52 -8.58
C MET A 250 12.75 8.00 -8.40
N LEU A 251 12.75 8.52 -7.17
CA LEU A 251 12.41 9.90 -6.86
C LEU A 251 13.45 10.90 -7.36
N HIS A 252 14.75 10.57 -7.28
CA HIS A 252 15.83 11.41 -7.80
C HIS A 252 15.68 11.75 -9.29
N ARG A 253 14.91 10.97 -10.06
CA ARG A 253 14.65 11.24 -11.49
C ARG A 253 13.72 12.44 -11.72
N PHE A 254 12.94 12.79 -10.73
CA PHE A 254 12.06 13.96 -10.78
C PHE A 254 12.72 15.19 -10.16
N GLU A 255 13.98 15.10 -9.73
CA GLU A 255 14.70 16.23 -9.19
C GLU A 255 15.00 17.27 -10.26
N ASP A 256 14.61 18.51 -9.97
CA ASP A 256 14.96 19.65 -10.80
C ASP A 256 15.11 20.89 -9.92
N ASP A 257 16.33 21.45 -9.91
CA ASP A 257 16.70 22.59 -9.08
C ASP A 257 15.97 23.88 -9.47
N TRP A 258 15.33 23.93 -10.64
CA TRP A 258 14.62 25.11 -11.15
C TRP A 258 13.14 25.18 -10.74
N TYR A 259 12.57 24.09 -10.23
CA TYR A 259 11.14 24.02 -9.90
C TYR A 259 10.91 24.11 -8.39
N THR A 260 9.87 24.87 -8.01
CA THR A 260 9.25 24.68 -6.71
C THR A 260 8.35 23.45 -6.79
N HIS A 261 8.31 22.66 -5.72
CA HIS A 261 7.47 21.47 -5.67
C HIS A 261 5.98 21.76 -5.85
N TYR A 262 5.54 23.00 -5.57
CA TYR A 262 4.14 23.40 -5.64
C TYR A 262 3.67 23.63 -7.08
N ASP A 263 4.48 24.32 -7.90
CA ASP A 263 4.14 24.64 -9.29
C ASP A 263 4.01 23.37 -10.14
N SER A 264 5.02 22.48 -10.07
CA SER A 264 5.02 21.22 -10.83
C SER A 264 3.92 20.25 -10.42
N PHE A 265 3.52 20.32 -9.17
CA PHE A 265 2.44 19.50 -8.64
C PHE A 265 1.07 19.96 -9.18
N ILE A 266 0.80 21.27 -9.16
CA ILE A 266 -0.43 21.83 -9.74
C ILE A 266 -0.51 21.49 -11.23
N ASP A 267 0.57 21.71 -11.98
CA ASP A 267 0.62 21.42 -13.41
C ASP A 267 0.32 19.94 -13.72
N LEU A 268 0.89 19.02 -12.93
CA LEU A 268 0.64 17.59 -13.08
C LEU A 268 -0.81 17.22 -12.81
N ILE A 269 -1.37 17.69 -11.69
CA ILE A 269 -2.72 17.34 -11.27
C ILE A 269 -3.77 17.94 -12.21
N ASP A 270 -3.62 19.21 -12.59
CA ASP A 270 -4.51 19.87 -13.53
C ASP A 270 -4.48 19.14 -14.88
N HIS A 271 -3.30 18.75 -15.36
CA HIS A 271 -3.18 17.96 -16.58
C HIS A 271 -3.92 16.61 -16.47
N VAL A 272 -3.69 15.86 -15.39
CA VAL A 272 -4.34 14.55 -15.18
C VAL A 272 -5.85 14.71 -15.14
N PHE A 273 -6.37 15.73 -14.45
CA PHE A 273 -7.82 15.95 -14.37
C PHE A 273 -8.43 16.36 -15.70
N ILE A 274 -7.81 17.29 -16.44
CA ILE A 274 -8.25 17.64 -17.79
C ILE A 274 -8.25 16.41 -18.70
N ALA A 275 -7.20 15.58 -18.63
CA ALA A 275 -7.09 14.37 -19.43
C ALA A 275 -8.18 13.34 -19.08
N LEU A 276 -8.43 13.12 -17.80
CA LEU A 276 -9.48 12.21 -17.34
C LEU A 276 -10.88 12.70 -17.69
N GLU A 277 -11.16 14.00 -17.58
CA GLU A 277 -12.43 14.60 -18.02
C GLU A 277 -12.65 14.44 -19.53
N ALA A 278 -11.58 14.56 -20.32
CA ALA A 278 -11.61 14.37 -21.77
C ALA A 278 -11.59 12.88 -22.20
N GLY A 279 -11.49 11.93 -21.27
CA GLY A 279 -11.43 10.50 -21.57
C GLY A 279 -10.15 10.05 -22.28
N ILE A 280 -9.05 10.78 -22.11
CA ILE A 280 -7.73 10.49 -22.70
C ILE A 280 -6.74 10.03 -21.61
N GLU A 281 -5.65 9.37 -22.02
CA GLU A 281 -4.63 8.91 -21.07
C GLU A 281 -3.93 10.10 -20.40
N GLY A 282 -4.15 10.26 -19.08
CA GLY A 282 -3.59 11.35 -18.29
C GLY A 282 -2.16 11.14 -17.78
N ARG A 283 -1.48 10.06 -18.21
CA ARG A 283 -0.14 9.75 -17.71
C ARG A 283 0.87 10.75 -18.24
N LYS A 284 1.37 11.61 -17.34
CA LYS A 284 2.42 12.57 -17.63
C LYS A 284 3.38 12.70 -16.46
N GLY A 285 3.92 11.57 -15.98
CA GLY A 285 4.92 11.59 -14.90
C GLY A 285 6.13 12.49 -15.22
N HIS A 286 6.44 12.73 -16.50
CA HIS A 286 7.47 13.70 -16.90
C HIS A 286 7.13 15.16 -16.64
N LEU A 287 5.89 15.53 -16.32
CA LEU A 287 5.54 16.88 -15.86
C LEU A 287 5.83 17.05 -14.37
N PHE A 288 5.94 15.95 -13.64
CA PHE A 288 6.29 16.01 -12.23
C PHE A 288 7.76 16.37 -12.06
N ARG A 289 8.01 17.44 -11.32
CA ARG A 289 9.33 17.87 -10.88
C ARG A 289 9.26 18.23 -9.40
N ILE A 290 10.32 17.93 -8.66
CA ILE A 290 10.45 18.30 -7.26
C ILE A 290 11.85 18.89 -7.08
N GLY A 291 11.99 19.97 -6.31
CA GLY A 291 13.32 20.39 -5.87
C GLY A 291 14.03 19.30 -5.06
N THR A 292 15.34 19.22 -5.17
CA THR A 292 16.22 18.28 -4.44
C THR A 292 16.03 18.31 -2.92
N GLN A 293 15.94 19.51 -2.32
CA GLN A 293 15.75 19.66 -0.87
C GLN A 293 14.44 19.03 -0.35
N PRO A 294 13.26 19.30 -0.95
CA PRO A 294 12.02 18.63 -0.58
C PRO A 294 12.07 17.10 -0.58
N ILE A 295 12.74 16.45 -1.54
CA ILE A 295 12.76 14.97 -1.62
C ILE A 295 13.41 14.35 -0.38
N SER A 296 14.58 14.88 0.03
CA SER A 296 15.32 14.38 1.20
C SER A 296 14.51 14.42 2.50
N LYS A 297 13.47 15.26 2.54
CA LYS A 297 12.60 15.44 3.70
C LYS A 297 11.41 14.49 3.72
N THR A 298 11.09 13.84 2.60
CA THR A 298 9.91 12.96 2.50
C THR A 298 10.02 11.71 3.37
N ARG A 299 8.87 11.14 3.73
CA ARG A 299 8.76 9.82 4.38
C ARG A 299 9.52 8.76 3.60
N VAL A 300 9.41 8.75 2.26
CA VAL A 300 10.10 7.79 1.38
C VAL A 300 11.62 7.84 1.59
N ALA A 301 12.19 9.04 1.58
CA ALA A 301 13.63 9.24 1.77
C ALA A 301 14.06 8.90 3.20
N ARG A 302 13.33 9.37 4.22
CA ARG A 302 13.64 9.12 5.64
C ARG A 302 13.53 7.65 6.03
N GLN A 303 12.61 6.92 5.39
CA GLN A 303 12.45 5.47 5.53
C GLN A 303 13.54 4.69 4.77
N LYS A 304 14.25 5.30 3.82
CA LYS A 304 15.06 4.60 2.80
C LYS A 304 14.23 3.48 2.15
N GLY A 305 13.02 3.85 1.72
CA GLY A 305 11.99 2.93 1.29
C GLY A 305 12.31 2.25 -0.05
N ALA A 306 11.89 1.00 -0.15
CA ALA A 306 11.92 0.22 -1.38
C ALA A 306 10.67 -0.69 -1.44
N LEU A 307 10.37 -1.20 -2.63
CA LEU A 307 9.24 -2.10 -2.86
C LEU A 307 9.72 -3.46 -3.35
N LEU A 308 9.14 -4.54 -2.80
CA LEU A 308 9.23 -5.87 -3.36
C LEU A 308 7.89 -6.27 -3.99
N PHE A 309 7.88 -6.47 -5.31
CA PHE A 309 6.72 -6.95 -6.05
C PHE A 309 6.73 -8.48 -6.09
N PRO A 310 5.64 -9.16 -5.71
CA PRO A 310 5.56 -10.60 -5.85
C PRO A 310 5.53 -10.98 -7.32
N ASP A 311 6.04 -12.16 -7.64
CA ASP A 311 5.77 -12.81 -8.90
C ASP A 311 4.31 -13.28 -8.96
N MET A 312 3.78 -13.43 -10.16
CA MET A 312 2.38 -13.79 -10.38
C MET A 312 2.30 -14.87 -11.44
N LEU A 313 1.37 -15.80 -11.24
CA LEU A 313 0.96 -16.74 -12.26
C LEU A 313 -0.32 -16.22 -12.90
N LEU A 314 -0.23 -15.99 -14.21
CA LEU A 314 -1.33 -15.52 -15.02
C LEU A 314 -1.83 -16.65 -15.93
N LYS A 315 -3.14 -16.68 -16.16
CA LYS A 315 -3.77 -17.56 -17.15
C LYS A 315 -4.54 -16.72 -18.15
N GLU A 316 -4.50 -17.12 -19.41
CA GLU A 316 -5.37 -16.54 -20.42
C GLU A 316 -6.82 -16.92 -20.15
N ALA A 317 -7.70 -15.92 -20.19
CA ALA A 317 -9.14 -16.08 -20.09
C ALA A 317 -9.80 -15.28 -21.22
N HIS A 318 -10.92 -15.80 -21.73
CA HIS A 318 -11.75 -15.10 -22.70
C HIS A 318 -12.95 -14.48 -22.01
N MET A 319 -13.03 -13.15 -21.96
CA MET A 319 -14.17 -12.43 -21.41
C MET A 319 -14.66 -11.40 -22.43
N ALA A 320 -15.97 -11.43 -22.72
CA ALA A 320 -16.63 -10.51 -23.64
C ALA A 320 -15.94 -10.38 -25.03
N GLY A 321 -15.36 -11.48 -25.54
CA GLY A 321 -14.67 -11.52 -26.84
C GLY A 321 -13.23 -10.99 -26.81
N MET A 322 -12.68 -10.66 -25.64
CA MET A 322 -11.29 -10.22 -25.45
C MET A 322 -10.49 -11.28 -24.69
N ASN A 323 -9.22 -11.44 -25.07
CA ASN A 323 -8.24 -12.21 -24.30
C ASN A 323 -7.77 -11.33 -23.15
N ILE A 324 -8.00 -11.77 -21.93
CA ILE A 324 -7.53 -11.12 -20.72
C ILE A 324 -6.59 -12.04 -19.96
N GLN A 325 -5.61 -11.46 -19.26
CA GLN A 325 -4.78 -12.19 -18.31
C GLN A 325 -5.46 -12.18 -16.96
N GLN A 326 -5.88 -13.34 -16.47
CA GLN A 326 -6.49 -13.50 -15.16
C GLN A 326 -5.44 -13.97 -14.15
N LEU A 327 -5.36 -13.30 -13.01
CA LEU A 327 -4.52 -13.72 -11.89
C LEU A 327 -4.99 -15.09 -11.37
N MET A 328 -4.08 -16.05 -11.34
CA MET A 328 -4.32 -17.41 -10.83
C MET A 328 -3.68 -17.63 -9.46
N ALA A 329 -2.45 -17.16 -9.28
CA ALA A 329 -1.74 -17.31 -8.02
C ALA A 329 -0.72 -16.18 -7.84
N VAL A 330 -0.38 -15.88 -6.59
CA VAL A 330 0.62 -14.88 -6.21
C VAL A 330 1.75 -15.52 -5.42
N GLU A 331 2.99 -15.07 -5.62
CA GLU A 331 4.16 -15.52 -4.90
C GLU A 331 4.03 -15.27 -3.38
N ASP A 332 4.42 -16.25 -2.57
CA ASP A 332 4.81 -16.01 -1.19
C ASP A 332 6.22 -15.41 -1.16
N ILE A 333 6.34 -14.09 -1.01
CA ILE A 333 7.64 -13.40 -1.02
C ILE A 333 8.57 -13.94 0.09
N GLY A 334 8.01 -14.46 1.18
CA GLY A 334 8.77 -15.09 2.26
C GLY A 334 9.52 -16.36 1.83
N SER A 335 9.13 -16.95 0.70
CA SER A 335 9.74 -18.17 0.15
C SER A 335 10.93 -17.92 -0.80
N ARG A 336 11.29 -16.64 -1.05
CA ARG A 336 12.43 -16.29 -1.91
C ARG A 336 13.74 -16.80 -1.33
N SER A 337 14.63 -17.24 -2.23
CA SER A 337 16.00 -17.61 -1.86
C SER A 337 16.71 -16.44 -1.18
N GLY A 338 17.41 -16.70 -0.07
CA GLY A 338 18.09 -15.66 0.71
C GLY A 338 17.18 -14.88 1.69
N THR A 339 15.90 -15.23 1.81
CA THR A 339 15.02 -14.64 2.83
C THR A 339 15.29 -15.23 4.21
N GLU A 340 15.43 -14.37 5.21
CA GLU A 340 15.71 -14.75 6.58
C GLU A 340 14.84 -13.98 7.57
N THR A 341 14.11 -14.70 8.42
CA THR A 341 13.37 -14.11 9.54
C THR A 341 14.19 -14.18 10.82
N PHE A 342 14.29 -13.04 11.50
CA PHE A 342 14.92 -12.90 12.81
C PHE A 342 13.89 -12.47 13.84
N PHE A 343 14.04 -12.97 15.07
CA PHE A 343 13.06 -12.79 16.14
C PHE A 343 13.67 -12.09 17.34
N PHE A 344 12.88 -11.26 18.03
CA PHE A 344 13.29 -10.59 19.26
C PHE A 344 12.13 -10.53 20.25
N ARG A 345 12.45 -10.41 21.54
CA ARG A 345 11.44 -10.18 22.58
C ARG A 345 11.13 -8.68 22.67
N HIS A 346 9.84 -8.33 22.75
CA HIS A 346 9.47 -6.95 23.02
C HIS A 346 10.01 -6.51 24.39
N SER A 347 10.70 -5.38 24.40
CA SER A 347 11.34 -4.83 25.60
C SER A 347 10.33 -4.07 26.46
N ALA A 348 10.42 -4.21 27.78
CA ALA A 348 9.68 -3.37 28.73
C ALA A 348 10.24 -1.94 28.80
N ASP A 349 11.51 -1.74 28.43
CA ASP A 349 12.24 -0.48 28.57
C ASP A 349 11.93 0.51 27.42
N GLY A 350 10.99 0.17 26.53
CA GLY A 350 10.53 1.02 25.44
C GLY A 350 11.46 1.05 24.22
N TRP A 351 11.22 2.01 23.33
CA TRP A 351 11.98 2.19 22.09
C TRP A 351 13.34 2.87 22.35
N PRO A 352 14.48 2.21 22.05
CA PRO A 352 15.80 2.68 22.48
C PRO A 352 16.52 3.59 21.46
N PHE A 353 15.92 3.87 20.30
CA PHE A 353 16.57 4.60 19.21
C PHE A 353 15.95 5.99 19.01
N PRO A 354 16.41 7.03 19.73
CA PRO A 354 15.75 8.35 19.74
C PRO A 354 15.79 9.07 18.39
N ASN A 355 16.68 8.68 17.47
CA ASN A 355 16.82 9.33 16.16
C ASN A 355 15.76 8.88 15.15
N ILE A 356 15.14 7.71 15.35
CA ILE A 356 14.07 7.20 14.48
C ILE A 356 12.78 7.27 15.28
N THR A 357 12.09 8.41 15.17
CA THR A 357 10.77 8.62 15.75
C THR A 357 9.69 8.55 14.68
N ARG A 358 8.44 8.49 15.12
CA ARG A 358 7.30 8.65 14.25
C ARG A 358 7.31 10.01 13.54
N GLU A 359 7.61 11.09 14.23
CA GLU A 359 7.67 12.45 13.65
C GLU A 359 8.84 12.59 12.67
N TYR A 360 9.91 11.82 12.87
CA TYR A 360 10.96 11.67 11.88
C TYR A 360 10.42 10.95 10.64
N LEU A 361 9.80 9.77 10.76
CA LEU A 361 9.32 9.02 9.60
C LEU A 361 8.11 9.66 8.89
N TRP A 362 7.31 10.47 9.59
CA TRP A 362 6.17 11.24 9.05
C TRP A 362 6.41 12.74 9.22
N PRO A 363 7.17 13.37 8.32
CA PRO A 363 7.43 14.80 8.36
C PRO A 363 6.15 15.60 8.28
N GLN A 364 6.13 16.78 8.91
CA GLN A 364 5.08 17.76 8.65
C GLN A 364 5.26 18.44 7.28
N ASP A 365 6.50 18.59 6.82
CA ASP A 365 6.90 19.24 5.58
C ASP A 365 7.13 18.23 4.44
N ASP A 366 6.26 17.22 4.33
CA ASP A 366 6.32 16.22 3.26
C ASP A 366 5.53 16.69 2.02
N VAL A 367 6.25 16.90 0.91
CA VAL A 367 5.69 17.33 -0.37
C VAL A 367 4.54 16.44 -0.86
N PHE A 368 4.59 15.12 -0.63
CA PHE A 368 3.52 14.24 -1.08
C PHE A 368 2.27 14.41 -0.22
N VAL A 369 2.43 14.68 1.08
CA VAL A 369 1.30 15.02 1.95
C VAL A 369 0.64 16.32 1.49
N ASP A 370 1.43 17.34 1.18
CA ASP A 370 0.92 18.62 0.66
C ASP A 370 0.14 18.41 -0.65
N MET A 371 0.65 17.53 -1.51
CA MET A 371 -0.04 17.11 -2.73
C MET A 371 -1.42 16.48 -2.44
N PHE A 372 -1.49 15.54 -1.49
CA PHE A 372 -2.75 14.91 -1.13
C PHE A 372 -3.72 15.92 -0.53
N GLU A 373 -3.24 16.76 0.38
CA GLU A 373 -4.04 17.81 1.04
C GLU A 373 -4.61 18.79 0.03
N TYR A 374 -3.81 19.31 -0.90
CA TYR A 374 -4.31 20.20 -1.96
C TYR A 374 -5.41 19.55 -2.79
N THR A 375 -5.19 18.32 -3.25
CA THR A 375 -6.13 17.63 -4.13
C THR A 375 -7.45 17.30 -3.43
N LEU A 376 -7.36 16.86 -2.17
CA LEU A 376 -8.50 16.42 -1.38
C LEU A 376 -9.23 17.56 -0.66
N SER A 377 -8.64 18.75 -0.57
CA SER A 377 -9.26 19.94 0.03
C SER A 377 -10.04 20.81 -0.96
N SER A 378 -9.87 20.60 -2.28
CA SER A 378 -10.62 21.33 -3.31
C SER A 378 -12.15 21.18 -3.12
N SER A 379 -12.86 22.32 -3.12
CA SER A 379 -14.31 22.41 -2.90
C SER A 379 -15.15 21.89 -4.05
N SER A 380 -14.58 21.77 -5.25
CA SER A 380 -15.30 21.30 -6.42
C SER A 380 -15.27 19.76 -6.47
N PRO A 381 -16.43 19.10 -6.66
CA PRO A 381 -16.44 17.66 -6.92
C PRO A 381 -15.72 17.41 -8.24
N ILE A 382 -14.75 16.50 -8.22
CA ILE A 382 -14.04 16.07 -9.42
C ILE A 382 -14.76 14.82 -9.91
N VAL A 383 -15.39 14.91 -11.08
CA VAL A 383 -16.20 13.84 -11.69
C VAL A 383 -15.52 13.39 -12.98
N PHE A 384 -15.32 12.08 -13.12
CA PHE A 384 -14.58 11.48 -14.22
C PHE A 384 -15.55 10.94 -15.28
N HIS A 385 -15.43 11.43 -16.51
CA HIS A 385 -16.22 10.96 -17.65
C HIS A 385 -15.44 9.85 -18.40
N PRO A 386 -16.09 8.78 -18.93
CA PRO A 386 -17.53 8.51 -19.00
C PRO A 386 -18.08 7.67 -17.83
N SER A 387 -17.26 7.30 -16.85
CA SER A 387 -17.68 6.40 -15.76
C SER A 387 -18.63 7.03 -14.75
N GLY A 388 -18.69 8.37 -14.68
CA GLY A 388 -19.48 9.11 -13.69
C GLY A 388 -18.92 8.98 -12.27
N MET A 389 -17.74 8.40 -12.10
CA MET A 389 -17.10 8.25 -10.79
C MET A 389 -16.63 9.61 -10.27
N SER A 390 -16.68 9.83 -8.97
CA SER A 390 -16.14 11.03 -8.32
C SER A 390 -14.89 10.74 -7.49
N LEU A 391 -13.98 11.71 -7.37
CA LEU A 391 -12.85 11.63 -6.44
C LEU A 391 -13.37 11.85 -5.00
N PRO A 392 -13.24 10.86 -4.09
CA PRO A 392 -13.64 11.04 -2.71
C PRO A 392 -12.75 12.06 -2.00
N LYS A 393 -13.35 13.10 -1.41
CA LYS A 393 -12.64 14.16 -0.67
C LYS A 393 -12.38 13.75 0.79
N ARG A 394 -11.75 12.59 0.99
CA ARG A 394 -11.63 11.88 2.27
C ARG A 394 -10.22 11.96 2.86
N ARG A 395 -9.85 13.12 3.40
CA ARG A 395 -8.52 13.34 4.02
C ARG A 395 -8.27 12.48 5.26
N ASP A 396 -9.33 12.05 5.94
CA ASP A 396 -9.27 11.13 7.08
C ASP A 396 -8.78 9.72 6.69
N LEU A 397 -8.68 9.42 5.39
CA LEU A 397 -8.14 8.15 4.90
C LEU A 397 -6.61 8.19 4.71
N LEU A 398 -5.96 9.33 4.85
CA LEU A 398 -4.50 9.39 4.74
C LEU A 398 -3.84 8.93 6.04
N ASP A 399 -2.78 8.12 5.91
CA ASP A 399 -1.93 7.77 7.04
C ASP A 399 -0.86 8.86 7.27
N TYR A 400 -1.17 9.77 8.19
CA TYR A 400 -0.21 10.78 8.68
C TYR A 400 0.75 10.24 9.74
N GLY A 401 0.64 8.96 10.10
CA GLY A 401 1.39 8.34 11.19
C GLY A 401 0.86 8.70 12.58
N TYR A 402 0.20 9.84 12.75
CA TYR A 402 -0.32 10.34 14.03
C TYR A 402 -1.65 11.10 13.88
N GLU A 403 -2.30 11.40 15.00
CA GLU A 403 -3.52 12.23 15.02
C GLU A 403 -3.16 13.67 14.65
N ARG A 404 -3.78 14.18 13.58
CA ARG A 404 -3.73 15.58 13.15
C ARG A 404 -4.98 16.33 13.58
#